data_AF-A0A3D3GZT2-F1
#
_entry.id   AF-A0A3D3GZT2-F1
#
_cell.length_a   1.000
_cell.length_b   1.000
_cell.length_c   1.000
_cell.angle_alpha   90.00
_cell.angle_beta   90.00
_cell.angle_gamma   90.00
#
_symmetry.space_group_name_H-M   'P 1'
#
loop_
_entity.id
_entity.type
_entity.pdbx_description
1 polymer ?
#
loop_
_entity_poly.entity_id
_entity_poly.type
_entity_poly.pdbx_seq_one_letter_code
_entity_poly.pdbx_strand_id
1 'polypeptide(L)'
;DDHAWTLARHEAHYMVNDCFLTDNQILANCDKIKNIPTAIVHGRYDIVCPADNAWLLHQQLPKSTLVLSEASGHASAEPNTKHHLIAATQAMLAL
;
A
#
# COMPACT_ATOMS: atom_id res chain seq x y z
N ASP A 1 0.17 -17.09 20.02
CA ASP A 1 1.01 -17.41 18.86
C ASP A 1 2.18 -16.43 18.86
N ASP A 2 3.41 -16.95 18.86
CA ASP A 2 4.64 -16.15 18.97
C ASP A 2 4.84 -15.22 17.77
N HIS A 3 4.32 -15.59 16.60
CA HIS A 3 4.35 -14.76 15.40
C HIS A 3 3.54 -13.47 15.59
N ALA A 4 2.32 -13.57 16.13
CA ALA A 4 1.48 -12.42 16.42
C ALA A 4 2.13 -11.46 17.43
N TRP A 5 2.81 -12.00 18.45
CA TRP A 5 3.50 -11.17 19.45
C TRP A 5 4.72 -10.45 18.89
N THR A 6 5.47 -11.12 18.02
CA THR A 6 6.64 -10.53 17.36
C THR A 6 6.21 -9.41 16.41
N LEU A 7 5.15 -9.60 15.62
CA LEU A 7 4.62 -8.56 14.73
C LEU A 7 4.13 -7.35 15.55
N ALA A 8 3.30 -7.58 16.56
CA ALA A 8 2.73 -6.52 17.39
C ALA A 8 3.82 -5.67 18.07
N ARG A 9 4.91 -6.28 18.55
CA ARG A 9 6.03 -5.54 19.14
C ARG A 9 6.76 -4.67 18.14
N HIS A 10 6.97 -5.15 16.91
CA HIS A 10 7.59 -4.34 15.86
C HIS A 10 6.68 -3.17 15.48
N GLU A 11 5.40 -3.43 15.20
CA GLU A 11 4.44 -2.39 14.84
C GLU A 11 4.33 -1.32 15.94
N ALA A 12 4.19 -1.74 17.20
CA ALA A 12 4.16 -0.82 18.33
C ALA A 12 5.44 0.02 18.42
N HIS A 13 6.63 -0.60 18.25
CA HIS A 13 7.88 0.14 18.30
C HIS A 13 7.98 1.22 17.22
N TYR A 14 7.58 0.94 15.98
CA TYR A 14 7.58 1.96 14.93
C TYR A 14 6.50 3.01 15.16
N MET A 15 5.29 2.61 15.55
CA MET A 15 4.17 3.52 15.75
C MET A 15 4.44 4.54 16.88
N VAL A 16 5.08 4.13 17.99
CA VAL A 16 5.41 5.08 19.09
C VAL A 16 6.56 6.03 18.76
N ASN A 17 7.27 5.79 17.65
CA ASN A 17 8.37 6.65 17.17
C ASN A 17 8.01 7.34 15.84
N ASP A 18 6.71 7.45 15.50
CA ASP A 18 6.24 8.07 14.26
C ASP A 18 6.90 7.46 13.01
N CYS A 19 7.15 6.15 13.06
CA CYS A 19 7.88 5.38 12.05
C CYS A 19 9.29 5.94 11.72
N PHE A 20 9.84 6.81 12.57
CA PHE A 20 11.08 7.56 12.32
C PHE A 20 11.02 8.44 11.07
N LEU A 21 9.81 8.91 10.72
CA LEU A 21 9.56 9.77 9.58
C LEU A 21 9.06 11.14 10.05
N THR A 22 9.30 12.17 9.25
CA THR A 22 8.58 13.43 9.39
C THR A 22 7.20 13.33 8.75
N ASP A 23 6.29 14.22 9.14
CA ASP A 23 4.95 14.30 8.54
C ASP A 23 5.01 14.30 7.00
N ASN A 24 4.20 13.43 6.40
CA ASN A 24 4.06 13.27 4.95
C ASN A 24 5.38 13.06 4.18
N GLN A 25 6.46 12.63 4.85
CA GLN A 25 7.78 12.49 4.22
C GLN A 25 7.75 11.63 2.95
N ILE A 26 6.94 10.56 2.93
CA ILE A 26 6.82 9.68 1.75
C ILE A 26 6.21 10.44 0.57
N LEU A 27 5.04 11.06 0.77
CA LEU A 27 4.34 11.81 -0.29
C LEU A 27 5.18 12.99 -0.80
N ALA A 28 5.88 13.70 0.09
CA ALA A 28 6.75 14.81 -0.25
C ALA A 28 7.98 14.41 -1.07
N ASN A 29 8.34 13.12 -1.10
CA ASN A 29 9.50 12.57 -1.81
C ASN A 29 9.11 11.66 -2.99
N CYS A 30 7.84 11.62 -3.39
CA CYS A 30 7.38 10.81 -4.53
C CYS A 30 8.01 11.22 -5.86
N ASP A 31 8.50 12.46 -5.98
CA ASP A 31 9.20 12.96 -7.15
C ASP A 31 10.43 12.11 -7.54
N LYS A 32 11.06 11.48 -6.56
CA LYS A 32 12.21 10.57 -6.75
C LYS A 32 11.85 9.30 -7.52
N ILE A 33 10.60 8.86 -7.46
CA ILE A 33 10.11 7.62 -8.10
C ILE A 33 9.00 7.87 -9.13
N LYS A 34 8.60 9.13 -9.38
CA LYS A 34 7.47 9.48 -10.27
C LYS A 34 7.55 8.89 -11.68
N ASN A 35 8.75 8.54 -12.12
CA ASN A 35 9.02 8.00 -13.46
C ASN A 35 8.90 6.47 -13.53
N ILE A 36 8.79 5.78 -12.38
CA ILE A 36 8.68 4.32 -12.28
C ILE A 36 7.20 3.94 -12.42
N PRO A 37 6.83 3.11 -13.41
CA PRO A 37 5.49 2.53 -13.48
C PRO A 37 5.13 1.83 -12.17
N THR A 38 3.98 2.15 -11.59
CA THR A 38 3.60 1.66 -10.26
C THR A 38 2.17 1.11 -10.29
N ALA A 39 1.94 -0.10 -9.76
CA ALA A 39 0.60 -0.61 -9.53
C ALA A 39 0.26 -0.47 -8.04
N ILE A 40 -0.87 0.17 -7.72
CA ILE A 40 -1.37 0.34 -6.35
C ILE A 40 -2.67 -0.47 -6.24
N VAL A 41 -2.68 -1.52 -5.43
CA VAL A 41 -3.88 -2.32 -5.14
C VAL A 41 -4.24 -2.11 -3.68
N HIS A 42 -5.45 -1.63 -3.41
CA HIS A 42 -5.89 -1.28 -2.05
C HIS A 42 -7.31 -1.73 -1.77
N GLY A 43 -7.58 -2.29 -0.58
CA GLY A 43 -8.93 -2.70 -0.20
C GLY A 43 -9.86 -1.51 0.07
N ARG A 44 -11.08 -1.53 -0.48
CA ARG A 44 -12.05 -0.44 -0.28
C ARG A 44 -12.40 -0.22 1.21
N TYR A 45 -12.41 -1.28 2.00
CA TYR A 45 -12.81 -1.29 3.41
C TYR A 45 -11.63 -1.59 4.34
N ASP A 46 -10.40 -1.27 3.92
CA ASP A 46 -9.23 -1.34 4.77
C ASP A 46 -9.33 -0.30 5.90
N ILE A 47 -9.51 -0.78 7.13
CA ILE A 47 -9.58 0.05 8.35
C ILE A 47 -8.22 0.24 9.02
N VAL A 48 -7.20 -0.52 8.61
CA VAL A 48 -5.83 -0.42 9.14
C VAL A 48 -5.12 0.72 8.43
N CYS A 49 -5.21 0.74 7.10
CA CYS A 49 -4.69 1.79 6.24
C CYS A 49 -5.84 2.35 5.40
N PRO A 50 -6.45 3.47 5.80
CA PRO A 50 -7.57 4.05 5.06
C PRO A 50 -7.23 4.30 3.58
N ALA A 51 -8.23 4.08 2.71
CA ALA A 51 -8.04 4.06 1.25
C ALA A 51 -7.69 5.43 0.63
N ASP A 52 -7.91 6.52 1.36
CA ASP A 52 -7.46 7.85 0.97
C ASP A 52 -5.93 7.95 0.86
N ASN A 53 -5.17 7.19 1.66
CA ASN A 53 -3.72 7.10 1.53
C ASN A 53 -3.28 6.60 0.15
N ALA A 54 -3.94 5.56 -0.37
CA ALA A 54 -3.67 5.02 -1.71
C ALA A 54 -4.04 6.03 -2.81
N TRP A 55 -5.14 6.77 -2.62
CA TRP A 55 -5.55 7.85 -3.51
C TRP A 55 -4.54 9.00 -3.54
N LEU A 56 -4.08 9.47 -2.37
CA LEU A 56 -3.07 10.52 -2.27
C LEU A 56 -1.75 10.10 -2.92
N LEU A 57 -1.32 8.85 -2.73
CA LEU A 57 -0.12 8.32 -3.39
C LEU A 57 -0.28 8.29 -4.91
N HIS A 58 -1.44 7.83 -5.40
CA HIS A 58 -1.75 7.80 -6.84
C HIS A 58 -1.67 9.19 -7.47
N GLN A 59 -2.17 10.22 -6.77
CA GLN A 59 -2.07 11.61 -7.23
C GLN A 59 -0.63 12.11 -7.36
N GLN A 60 0.30 11.64 -6.51
CA GLN A 60 1.71 12.03 -6.55
C GLN A 60 2.54 11.20 -7.55
N LEU A 61 2.05 10.03 -7.97
CA LEU A 61 2.70 9.13 -8.91
C LEU A 61 1.93 9.08 -10.24
N PRO A 62 2.19 9.99 -11.19
CA PRO A 62 1.40 10.11 -12.42
C PRO A 62 1.46 8.88 -13.34
N LYS A 63 2.47 8.02 -13.18
CA LYS A 63 2.60 6.74 -13.89
C LYS A 63 2.03 5.55 -13.12
N SER A 64 1.26 5.81 -12.06
CA SER A 64 0.65 4.75 -11.28
C SER A 64 -0.74 4.38 -11.79
N THR A 65 -1.12 3.11 -11.63
CA THR A 65 -2.50 2.64 -11.78
C THR A 65 -3.03 2.27 -10.40
N LEU A 66 -4.16 2.87 -10.01
CA LEU A 66 -4.83 2.55 -8.75
C LEU A 66 -6.00 1.59 -8.99
N VAL A 67 -6.00 0.47 -8.28
CA VAL A 67 -7.08 -0.52 -8.24
C VAL A 67 -7.61 -0.58 -6.81
N LEU A 68 -8.86 -0.16 -6.63
CA LEU A 68 -9.57 -0.33 -5.37
C LEU A 68 -10.29 -1.68 -5.39
N SER A 69 -9.78 -2.63 -4.61
CA SER A 69 -10.34 -3.97 -4.47
C SER A 69 -11.70 -3.89 -3.79
N GLU A 70 -12.76 -4.13 -4.55
CA GLU A 70 -14.13 -4.09 -4.06
C GLU A 70 -14.35 -5.19 -3.02
N ALA A 71 -15.12 -4.88 -1.97
CA ALA A 71 -15.42 -5.81 -0.88
C ALA A 71 -14.17 -6.46 -0.23
N SER A 72 -13.03 -5.76 -0.19
CA SER A 72 -11.82 -6.19 0.51
C SER A 72 -11.37 -5.22 1.60
N GLY A 73 -10.74 -5.76 2.64
CA GLY A 73 -10.05 -5.05 3.71
C GLY A 73 -8.54 -4.97 3.46
N HIS A 74 -7.78 -5.13 4.54
CA HIS A 74 -6.34 -4.91 4.56
C HIS A 74 -5.52 -6.07 3.95
N ALA A 75 -6.02 -7.30 4.04
CA ALA A 75 -5.16 -8.46 3.83
C ALA A 75 -4.92 -8.72 2.33
N SER A 76 -3.65 -8.81 1.95
CA SER A 76 -3.25 -9.11 0.57
C SER A 76 -3.74 -10.48 0.07
N ALA A 77 -4.03 -11.40 1.00
CA ALA A 77 -4.53 -12.73 0.71
C ALA A 77 -6.05 -12.80 0.42
N GLU A 78 -6.78 -11.69 0.64
CA GLU A 78 -8.21 -11.63 0.31
C GLU A 78 -8.45 -11.93 -1.18
N PRO A 79 -9.53 -12.63 -1.56
CA PRO A 79 -9.70 -13.13 -2.92
C PRO A 79 -9.55 -12.06 -4.01
N ASN A 80 -10.21 -10.90 -3.85
CA ASN A 80 -10.17 -9.82 -4.84
C ASN A 80 -8.82 -9.10 -4.85
N THR A 81 -8.27 -8.78 -3.67
CA THR A 81 -6.94 -8.15 -3.56
C THR A 81 -5.87 -9.01 -4.20
N LYS A 82 -5.86 -10.31 -3.88
CA LYS A 82 -4.93 -11.29 -4.47
C LYS A 82 -5.09 -11.39 -5.98
N HIS A 83 -6.32 -11.41 -6.50
CA HIS A 83 -6.58 -11.42 -7.94
C HIS A 83 -5.95 -10.20 -8.62
N HIS A 84 -6.16 -9.00 -8.08
CA HIS A 84 -5.60 -7.77 -8.63
C HIS A 84 -4.06 -7.71 -8.52
N LEU A 85 -3.48 -8.21 -7.43
CA LEU A 85 -2.03 -8.32 -7.29
C LEU A 85 -1.42 -9.26 -8.34
N ILE A 86 -2.04 -10.42 -8.60
CA ILE A 86 -1.59 -11.36 -9.65
C ILE A 86 -1.72 -10.72 -11.04
N ALA A 87 -2.83 -10.04 -11.32
CA ALA A 87 -3.02 -9.35 -12.60
C ALA A 87 -1.97 -8.23 -12.80
N ALA A 88 -1.65 -7.49 -11.74
CA ALA A 88 -0.63 -6.45 -11.78
C ALA A 88 0.76 -7.03 -12.07
N THR A 89 1.15 -8.13 -11.41
CA THR A 89 2.46 -8.77 -11.67
C THR A 89 2.53 -9.38 -13.06
N GLN A 90 1.43 -9.93 -13.59
CA GLN A 90 1.35 -10.38 -14.98
C GLN A 90 1.53 -9.22 -15.97
N ALA A 91 0.88 -8.09 -15.73
CA ALA A 91 1.03 -6.90 -16.58
C ALA A 91 2.47 -6.36 -16.60
N MET A 92 3.20 -6.46 -15.48
CA MET A 92 4.59 -6.04 -15.39
C MET A 92 5.54 -6.87 -16.27
N LEU A 93 5.20 -8.12 -16.61
CA LEU A 93 6.00 -8.96 -17.51
C LEU A 93 5.94 -8.49 -18.97
N ALA A 94 4.96 -7.63 -19.31
CA ALA A 94 4.76 -7.11 -20.65
C ALA A 94 5.28 -5.66 -20.83
N LEU A 95 5.89 -5.07 -19.78
CA LEU A 95 6.53 -3.75 -19.80
C LEU A 95 7.99 -3.85 -20.28
#